data_AF-A0A2R7KU68-F1
#
_entry.id   AF-A0A2R7KU68-F1
#
_cell.length_a   1.000
_cell.length_b   1.000
_cell.length_c   1.000
_cell.angle_alpha   90.00
_cell.angle_beta   90.00
_cell.angle_gamma   90.00
#
_symmetry.space_group_name_H-M   'P 1'
#
loop_
_entity.id
_entity.type
_entity.pdbx_description
1 polymer ?
#
loop_
_entity_poly.entity_id
_entity_poly.type
_entity_poly.pdbx_seq_one_letter_code
_entity_poly.pdbx_strand_id
1 'polypeptide(L)'
;MKHFFLAAILWFGIFTAKAQELKSPDGNFSMNFSLQTDGTPVYKLTYKGKEVIKPSKLGLALKNDDKSLLNDFKVEDTKTSAFDENWKPVWGEVALIRNHYNELAVTLNQKQTDRKMIIRFRLFDEGLGFRYEFPTQKNLTYFVIKEERTQFAMTGDHTAFWIPGDYDT
;
A
#
# COMPACT_ATOMS: atom_id res chain seq x y z
N MET A 1 -52.62 12.73 32.18
CA MET A 1 -51.30 13.24 31.76
C MET A 1 -50.24 12.18 32.03
N LYS A 2 -49.91 11.32 31.05
CA LYS A 2 -48.70 10.47 31.09
C LYS A 2 -48.24 10.27 29.64
N HIS A 3 -47.31 11.13 29.20
CA HIS A 3 -46.66 10.99 27.90
C HIS A 3 -45.52 9.97 28.05
N PHE A 4 -45.61 8.85 27.32
CA PHE A 4 -44.51 7.91 27.15
C PHE A 4 -43.61 8.43 26.03
N PHE A 5 -42.41 8.92 26.39
CA PHE A 5 -41.35 9.20 25.43
C PHE A 5 -40.60 7.91 25.12
N LEU A 6 -40.73 7.39 23.90
CA LEU A 6 -39.86 6.34 23.37
C LEU A 6 -38.56 7.00 22.90
N ALA A 7 -37.46 6.76 23.62
CA ALA A 7 -36.12 7.12 23.17
C ALA A 7 -35.63 6.07 22.17
N ALA A 8 -35.50 6.45 20.90
CA ALA A 8 -34.86 5.64 19.87
C ALA A 8 -33.34 5.68 20.07
N ILE A 9 -32.76 4.54 20.46
CA ILE A 9 -31.30 4.37 20.54
C ILE A 9 -30.79 4.11 19.11
N LEU A 10 -30.17 5.13 18.52
CA LEU A 10 -29.42 5.05 17.27
C LEU A 10 -28.13 4.27 17.52
N TRP A 11 -28.11 3.00 17.11
CA TRP A 11 -26.91 2.17 17.15
C TRP A 11 -26.01 2.58 15.97
N PHE A 12 -25.10 3.52 16.21
CA PHE A 12 -24.03 3.85 15.27
C PHE A 12 -23.07 2.66 15.22
N GLY A 13 -23.25 1.78 14.23
CA GLY A 13 -22.28 0.74 13.91
C GLY A 13 -20.98 1.39 13.45
N ILE A 14 -19.96 1.38 14.31
CA ILE A 14 -18.61 1.78 13.93
C ILE A 14 -18.08 0.72 12.97
N PHE A 15 -18.09 1.04 11.67
CA PHE A 15 -17.33 0.27 10.67
C PHE A 15 -15.84 0.49 10.95
N THR A 16 -15.23 -0.37 11.76
CA THR A 16 -13.78 -0.42 11.90
C THR A 16 -13.20 -0.97 10.60
N ALA A 17 -12.64 -0.10 9.75
CA ALA A 17 -11.79 -0.54 8.65
C ALA A 17 -10.62 -1.34 9.22
N LYS A 18 -10.48 -2.62 8.84
CA LYS A 18 -9.36 -3.46 9.25
C LYS A 18 -8.10 -3.01 8.50
N ALA A 19 -7.25 -2.22 9.16
CA ALA A 19 -5.92 -1.88 8.67
C ALA A 19 -4.95 -3.04 8.91
N GLN A 20 -4.03 -3.28 7.97
CA GLN A 20 -2.96 -4.25 8.07
C GLN A 20 -1.67 -3.52 8.46
N GLU A 21 -1.10 -3.86 9.61
CA GLU A 21 0.17 -3.31 10.08
C GLU A 21 1.34 -4.23 9.71
N LEU A 22 2.45 -3.62 9.25
CA LEU A 22 3.74 -4.26 9.04
C LEU A 22 4.81 -3.44 9.76
N LYS A 23 5.68 -4.07 10.55
CA LYS A 23 6.79 -3.41 11.25
C LYS A 23 8.14 -3.86 10.68
N SER A 24 9.14 -2.99 10.71
CA SER A 24 10.53 -3.37 10.44
C SER A 24 11.02 -4.39 11.48
N PRO A 25 12.07 -5.17 11.18
CA PRO A 25 12.66 -6.08 12.14
C PRO A 25 13.03 -5.46 13.49
N ASP A 26 13.56 -4.23 13.50
CA ASP A 26 13.89 -3.46 14.70
C ASP A 26 12.68 -2.74 15.34
N GLY A 27 11.51 -2.77 14.67
CA GLY A 27 10.27 -2.14 15.10
C GLY A 27 10.24 -0.61 15.00
N ASN A 28 11.29 0.04 14.49
CA ASN A 28 11.33 1.50 14.35
C ASN A 28 10.42 2.02 13.24
N PHE A 29 10.28 1.28 12.13
CA PHE A 29 9.29 1.59 11.11
C PHE A 29 7.99 0.82 11.33
N SER A 30 6.85 1.49 11.13
CA SER A 30 5.53 0.86 11.03
C SER A 30 4.78 1.40 9.83
N MET A 31 4.46 0.50 8.90
CA MET A 31 3.63 0.72 7.73
C MET A 31 2.21 0.23 8.01
N ASN A 32 1.21 1.02 7.64
CA ASN A 32 -0.19 0.61 7.73
C ASN A 32 -0.83 0.69 6.35
N PHE A 33 -1.38 -0.43 5.89
CA PHE A 33 -2.19 -0.53 4.68
C PHE A 33 -3.69 -0.54 5.05
N SER A 34 -4.51 0.07 4.21
CA SER A 34 -5.97 0.07 4.35
C SER A 34 -6.65 0.36 3.02
N LEU A 35 -7.97 0.19 2.97
CA LEU A 35 -8.81 0.66 1.87
C LEU A 35 -9.67 1.83 2.35
N GLN A 36 -9.80 2.87 1.52
CA GLN A 36 -10.82 3.90 1.73
C GLN A 36 -12.23 3.32 1.53
N THR A 37 -13.26 4.10 1.87
CA THR A 37 -14.67 3.68 1.76
C THR A 37 -15.07 3.26 0.35
N ASP A 38 -14.43 3.83 -0.68
CA ASP A 38 -14.65 3.49 -2.09
C ASP A 38 -13.76 2.33 -2.60
N GLY A 39 -12.98 1.71 -1.71
CA GLY A 39 -12.04 0.65 -2.06
C GLY A 39 -10.70 1.14 -2.62
N THR A 40 -10.38 2.44 -2.55
CA THR A 40 -9.05 2.95 -2.94
C THR A 40 -7.97 2.43 -1.98
N PRO A 41 -6.91 1.76 -2.47
CA PRO A 41 -5.80 1.32 -1.63
C PRO A 41 -4.96 2.48 -1.13
N VAL A 42 -4.67 2.50 0.17
CA VAL A 42 -3.90 3.56 0.84
C VAL A 42 -2.89 2.95 1.80
N TYR A 43 -1.69 3.53 1.84
CA TYR A 43 -0.70 3.23 2.87
C TYR A 43 -0.26 4.50 3.61
N LYS A 44 0.25 4.33 4.82
CA LYS A 44 1.00 5.35 5.56
C LYS A 44 2.22 4.73 6.21
N LEU A 45 3.24 5.53 6.48
CA LEU A 45 4.49 5.07 7.08
C LEU A 45 4.89 5.98 8.24
N THR A 46 5.28 5.36 9.35
CA THR A 46 5.84 6.04 10.52
C THR A 46 7.24 5.51 10.82
N TYR A 47 8.10 6.40 11.33
CA TYR A 47 9.42 6.08 11.85
C TYR A 47 9.53 6.60 13.30
N LYS A 48 9.79 5.70 14.26
CA LYS A 48 9.85 6.00 15.69
C LYS A 48 8.63 6.79 16.18
N GLY A 49 7.45 6.37 15.71
CA GLY A 49 6.16 6.98 16.04
C GLY A 49 5.84 8.31 15.33
N LYS A 50 6.74 8.84 14.49
CA LYS A 50 6.51 10.06 13.70
C LYS A 50 6.12 9.70 12.28
N GLU A 51 5.12 10.37 11.72
CA GLU A 51 4.75 10.18 10.31
C GLU A 51 5.89 10.63 9.39
N VAL A 52 6.26 9.77 8.44
CA VAL A 52 7.20 10.07 7.36
C VAL A 52 6.49 10.10 6.01
N ILE A 53 5.45 9.28 5.85
CA ILE A 53 4.52 9.32 4.71
C ILE A 53 3.10 9.41 5.26
N LYS A 54 2.40 10.51 4.94
CA LYS A 54 0.97 10.68 5.21
C LYS A 54 0.15 9.68 4.39
N PRO A 55 -1.12 9.42 4.74
CA PRO A 55 -2.00 8.55 3.95
C PRO A 55 -1.90 8.85 2.45
N SER A 56 -1.38 7.87 1.71
CA SER A 56 -0.99 7.99 0.31
C SER A 56 -1.65 6.89 -0.52
N LYS A 57 -2.30 7.28 -1.62
CA LYS A 57 -3.02 6.36 -2.51
C LYS A 57 -2.06 5.53 -3.36
N LEU A 58 -2.51 4.33 -3.72
CA LEU A 58 -1.84 3.39 -4.61
C LEU A 58 -2.82 2.96 -5.72
N GLY A 59 -2.34 2.78 -6.94
CA GLY A 59 -3.15 2.30 -8.05
C GLY A 59 -2.67 2.76 -9.43
N LEU A 60 -3.26 2.17 -10.46
CA LEU A 60 -2.88 2.42 -11.86
C LEU A 60 -4.10 2.78 -12.72
N ALA A 61 -3.95 3.83 -13.51
CA ALA A 61 -4.89 4.17 -14.56
C ALA A 61 -4.58 3.33 -15.81
N LEU A 62 -5.59 2.69 -16.38
CA LEU A 62 -5.46 1.87 -17.59
C LEU A 62 -5.94 2.66 -18.81
N LYS A 63 -5.25 2.49 -19.95
CA LYS A 63 -5.64 3.10 -21.23
C LYS A 63 -6.76 2.27 -21.86
N ASN A 64 -7.80 2.96 -22.37
CA ASN A 64 -8.94 2.35 -23.07
C ASN A 64 -9.65 1.25 -22.26
N ASP A 65 -9.75 1.43 -20.94
CA ASP A 65 -10.43 0.50 -20.04
C ASP A 65 -11.49 1.26 -19.23
N ASP A 66 -12.71 0.73 -19.19
CA ASP A 66 -13.84 1.36 -18.50
C ASP A 66 -13.65 1.42 -16.98
N LYS A 67 -12.79 0.56 -16.41
CA LYS A 67 -12.54 0.50 -14.97
C LYS A 67 -11.05 0.30 -14.67
N SER A 68 -10.38 1.42 -14.42
CA SER A 68 -8.98 1.45 -13.97
C SER A 68 -8.76 0.77 -12.61
N LEU A 69 -7.52 0.35 -12.35
CA LEU A 69 -7.08 -0.31 -11.11
C LEU A 69 -6.77 0.72 -10.00
N LEU A 70 -7.74 1.61 -9.73
CA LEU A 70 -7.60 2.72 -8.77
C LEU A 70 -8.44 2.53 -7.51
N ASN A 71 -9.61 1.93 -7.62
CA ASN A 71 -10.57 1.79 -6.52
C ASN A 71 -11.48 0.56 -6.71
N ASP A 72 -12.54 0.47 -5.91
CA ASP A 72 -13.50 -0.64 -5.89
C ASP A 72 -12.85 -1.99 -5.52
N PHE A 73 -11.72 -1.93 -4.80
CA PHE A 73 -11.10 -3.12 -4.27
C PHE A 73 -11.77 -3.57 -2.97
N LYS A 74 -11.71 -4.88 -2.74
CA LYS A 74 -11.79 -5.51 -1.42
C LYS A 74 -10.50 -6.28 -1.18
N VAL A 75 -10.10 -6.39 0.09
CA VAL A 75 -9.05 -7.32 0.48
C VAL A 75 -9.61 -8.73 0.38
N GLU A 76 -9.00 -9.55 -0.48
CA GLU A 76 -9.35 -10.96 -0.65
C GLU A 76 -8.49 -11.85 0.26
N ASP A 77 -7.19 -11.55 0.36
CA ASP A 77 -6.22 -12.32 1.16
C ASP A 77 -5.05 -11.44 1.62
N THR A 78 -4.40 -11.83 2.71
CA THR A 78 -3.19 -11.18 3.21
C THR A 78 -2.19 -12.23 3.69
N LYS A 79 -0.95 -12.16 3.22
CA LYS A 79 0.14 -13.07 3.65
C LYS A 79 1.30 -12.27 4.20
N THR A 80 1.85 -12.72 5.34
CA THR A 80 3.06 -12.17 5.92
C THR A 80 4.19 -13.19 5.88
N SER A 81 5.42 -12.69 5.78
CA SER A 81 6.63 -13.49 5.89
C SER A 81 7.78 -12.62 6.40
N ALA A 82 8.90 -13.25 6.74
CA ALA A 82 10.15 -12.58 7.07
C ALA A 82 11.28 -13.23 6.27
N PHE A 83 12.32 -12.48 5.98
CA PHE A 83 13.48 -12.94 5.23
C PHE A 83 14.74 -12.32 5.83
N ASP A 84 15.76 -13.13 6.08
CA ASP A 84 17.05 -12.70 6.63
C ASP A 84 18.17 -13.57 6.05
N GLU A 85 18.81 -13.08 4.99
CA GLU A 85 19.94 -13.77 4.37
C GLU A 85 21.04 -12.78 3.97
N ASN A 86 22.26 -13.28 3.87
CA ASN A 86 23.39 -12.52 3.36
C ASN A 86 23.78 -13.01 1.97
N TRP A 87 24.15 -12.08 1.09
CA TRP A 87 24.69 -12.41 -0.23
C TRP A 87 25.95 -11.60 -0.53
N LYS A 88 26.80 -12.15 -1.41
CA LYS A 88 28.06 -11.52 -1.82
C LYS A 88 27.90 -10.95 -3.23
N PRO A 89 28.07 -9.64 -3.43
CA PRO A 89 28.10 -9.07 -4.78
C PRO A 89 29.37 -9.49 -5.52
N VAL A 90 29.33 -9.50 -6.84
CA VAL A 90 30.53 -9.74 -7.68
C VAL A 90 31.55 -8.61 -7.50
N TRP A 91 31.05 -7.38 -7.35
CA TRP A 91 31.80 -6.15 -7.06
C TRP A 91 30.85 -5.18 -6.35
N GLY A 92 31.37 -4.28 -5.50
CA GLY A 92 30.55 -3.32 -4.78
C GLY A 92 31.30 -2.63 -3.64
N GLU A 93 30.62 -1.70 -2.97
CA GLU A 93 31.18 -0.92 -1.86
C GLU A 93 31.46 -1.79 -0.62
N VAL A 94 30.75 -2.92 -0.45
CA VAL A 94 30.90 -3.86 0.67
C VAL A 94 30.96 -5.31 0.17
N ALA A 95 31.67 -6.16 0.92
CA ALA A 95 31.89 -7.57 0.55
C ALA A 95 30.69 -8.50 0.84
N LEU A 96 29.79 -8.11 1.76
CA LEU A 96 28.63 -8.89 2.15
C LEU A 96 27.45 -7.94 2.39
N ILE A 97 26.30 -8.23 1.78
CA ILE A 97 25.09 -7.43 1.91
C ILE A 97 24.04 -8.29 2.62
N ARG A 98 23.54 -7.78 3.75
CA ARG A 98 22.43 -8.39 4.48
C ARG A 98 21.10 -7.94 3.87
N ASN A 99 20.23 -8.90 3.59
CA ASN A 99 18.88 -8.68 3.10
C ASN A 99 17.91 -9.14 4.20
N HIS A 100 17.47 -8.20 5.03
CA HIS A 100 16.66 -8.47 6.21
C HIS A 100 15.39 -7.62 6.21
N TYR A 101 14.23 -8.24 6.05
CA TYR A 101 12.94 -7.54 6.01
C TYR A 101 11.79 -8.40 6.51
N ASN A 102 10.74 -7.71 6.96
CA ASN A 102 9.41 -8.29 7.07
C ASN A 102 8.61 -7.95 5.81
N GLU A 103 7.73 -8.85 5.38
CA GLU A 103 6.95 -8.72 4.15
C GLU A 103 5.45 -8.84 4.43
N LEU A 104 4.66 -8.05 3.71
CA LEU A 104 3.21 -8.16 3.63
C LEU A 104 2.78 -8.17 2.15
N ALA A 105 2.09 -9.22 1.73
CA ALA A 105 1.43 -9.29 0.44
C ALA A 105 -0.08 -9.16 0.64
N VAL A 106 -0.68 -8.12 0.05
CA VAL A 106 -2.13 -7.88 0.10
C VAL A 106 -2.73 -8.21 -1.26
N THR A 107 -3.56 -9.24 -1.31
CA THR A 107 -4.32 -9.59 -2.51
C THR A 107 -5.63 -8.81 -2.52
N LEU A 108 -5.80 -7.99 -3.55
CA LEU A 108 -6.97 -7.15 -3.78
C LEU A 108 -7.79 -7.71 -4.93
N ASN A 109 -9.10 -7.79 -4.76
CA ASN A 109 -10.05 -8.12 -5.82
C ASN A 109 -10.92 -6.89 -6.10
N GLN A 110 -10.96 -6.43 -7.36
CA GLN A 110 -11.82 -5.33 -7.81
C GLN A 110 -13.21 -5.88 -8.11
N LYS A 111 -14.23 -5.40 -7.39
CA LYS A 111 -15.56 -6.03 -7.40
C LYS A 111 -16.24 -5.97 -8.76
N GLN A 112 -16.19 -4.83 -9.42
CA GLN A 112 -16.88 -4.60 -10.69
C GLN A 112 -16.33 -5.46 -11.84
N THR A 113 -15.02 -5.70 -11.86
CA THR A 113 -14.33 -6.36 -12.99
C THR A 113 -13.87 -7.78 -12.66
N ASP A 114 -13.96 -8.17 -11.39
CA ASP A 114 -13.39 -9.39 -10.83
C ASP A 114 -11.89 -9.56 -11.18
N ARG A 115 -11.14 -8.44 -11.13
CA ARG A 115 -9.70 -8.39 -11.39
C ARG A 115 -8.92 -8.43 -10.09
N LYS A 116 -7.84 -9.20 -10.07
CA LYS A 116 -6.92 -9.35 -8.95
C LYS A 116 -5.65 -8.54 -9.16
N MET A 117 -5.22 -7.85 -8.11
CA MET A 117 -3.95 -7.15 -8.03
C MET A 117 -3.35 -7.41 -6.65
N ILE A 118 -2.06 -7.70 -6.59
CA ILE A 118 -1.35 -7.88 -5.32
C ILE A 118 -0.47 -6.66 -5.10
N ILE A 119 -0.50 -6.09 -3.90
CA ILE A 119 0.48 -5.09 -3.47
C ILE A 119 1.38 -5.76 -2.45
N ARG A 120 2.67 -5.87 -2.77
CA ARG A 120 3.68 -6.48 -1.90
C ARG A 120 4.55 -5.40 -1.29
N PHE A 121 4.64 -5.40 0.03
CA PHE A 121 5.45 -4.50 0.83
C PHE A 121 6.58 -5.27 1.49
N ARG A 122 7.80 -4.73 1.47
CA ARG A 122 8.95 -5.19 2.25
C ARG A 122 9.44 -4.03 3.10
N LEU A 123 9.48 -4.25 4.41
CA LEU A 123 9.88 -3.24 5.38
C LEU A 123 11.17 -3.66 6.06
N PHE A 124 12.19 -2.84 5.85
CA PHE A 124 13.54 -2.96 6.38
C PHE A 124 13.72 -2.00 7.55
N ASP A 125 14.83 -2.11 8.28
CA ASP A 125 15.18 -1.18 9.37
C ASP A 125 15.51 0.23 8.83
N GLU A 126 15.83 0.35 7.55
CA GLU A 126 16.22 1.58 6.88
C GLU A 126 15.17 2.15 5.91
N GLY A 127 14.11 1.40 5.59
CA GLY A 127 13.09 1.90 4.67
C GLY A 127 12.04 0.89 4.21
N LEU A 128 11.11 1.39 3.39
CA LEU A 128 10.00 0.64 2.80
C LEU A 128 10.20 0.49 1.30
N GLY A 129 10.09 -0.74 0.80
CA GLY A 129 9.91 -1.02 -0.63
C GLY A 129 8.53 -1.61 -0.88
N PHE A 130 7.90 -1.28 -2.01
CA PHE A 130 6.67 -1.93 -2.44
C PHE A 130 6.56 -2.03 -3.96
N ARG A 131 5.71 -2.96 -4.43
CA ARG A 131 5.40 -3.13 -5.86
C ARG A 131 4.01 -3.69 -6.08
N TYR A 132 3.51 -3.51 -7.30
CA TYR A 132 2.29 -4.14 -7.80
C TYR A 132 2.63 -5.47 -8.50
N GLU A 133 1.82 -6.50 -8.29
CA GLU A 133 1.92 -7.79 -9.00
C GLU A 133 0.56 -8.10 -9.64
N PHE A 134 0.59 -8.48 -10.92
CA PHE A 134 -0.60 -8.78 -11.71
C PHE A 134 -0.59 -10.27 -12.07
N PRO A 135 -1.22 -11.13 -11.24
CA PRO A 135 -1.26 -12.56 -11.53
C PRO A 135 -2.03 -12.83 -12.82
N THR A 136 -1.63 -13.87 -13.56
CA THR A 136 -2.38 -14.37 -14.73
C THR A 136 -3.80 -14.75 -14.31
N GLN A 137 -4.78 -14.22 -15.02
CA GLN A 137 -6.19 -14.33 -14.67
C GLN A 137 -7.09 -14.07 -15.89
N LYS A 138 -8.36 -14.42 -15.79
CA LYS A 138 -9.31 -14.33 -16.92
C LYS A 138 -9.57 -12.90 -17.40
N ASN A 139 -9.71 -11.93 -16.49
CA ASN A 139 -10.23 -10.59 -16.79
C ASN A 139 -9.15 -9.49 -16.88
N LEU A 140 -7.86 -9.85 -16.82
CA LEU A 140 -6.72 -8.93 -16.91
C LEU A 140 -5.51 -9.64 -17.52
N THR A 141 -5.55 -9.83 -18.84
CA THR A 141 -4.48 -10.54 -19.58
C THR A 141 -3.53 -9.56 -20.27
N TYR A 142 -4.07 -8.70 -21.12
CA TYR A 142 -3.34 -7.63 -21.80
C TYR A 142 -3.94 -6.31 -21.37
N PHE A 143 -3.09 -5.36 -20.96
CA PHE A 143 -3.50 -4.02 -20.60
C PHE A 143 -2.34 -3.07 -20.86
N VAL A 144 -2.67 -1.79 -21.02
CA VAL A 144 -1.69 -0.72 -21.17
C VAL A 144 -1.88 0.26 -20.02
N ILE A 145 -0.80 0.50 -19.27
CA ILE A 145 -0.80 1.50 -18.21
C ILE A 145 -0.83 2.88 -18.88
N LYS A 146 -1.81 3.69 -18.52
CA LYS A 146 -1.85 5.11 -18.89
C LYS A 146 -0.97 5.91 -17.94
N GLU A 147 -1.20 5.76 -16.64
CA GLU A 147 -0.47 6.46 -15.58
C GLU A 147 -0.43 5.60 -14.31
N GLU A 148 0.67 5.68 -13.59
CA GLU A 148 0.73 5.23 -12.20
C GLU A 148 0.31 6.38 -11.27
N ARG A 149 -0.62 6.12 -10.35
CA ARG A 149 -1.17 7.12 -9.40
C ARG A 149 -0.66 6.90 -7.97
N THR A 150 0.50 6.26 -7.83
CA THR A 150 1.21 6.07 -6.56
C THR A 150 1.56 7.42 -5.95
N GLN A 151 1.27 7.59 -4.66
CA GLN A 151 1.56 8.82 -3.93
C GLN A 151 2.64 8.63 -2.86
N PHE A 152 3.34 9.72 -2.59
CA PHE A 152 4.25 9.87 -1.45
C PHE A 152 3.93 11.23 -0.80
N ALA A 153 2.88 11.28 0.02
CA ALA A 153 2.44 12.52 0.64
C ALA A 153 3.39 12.91 1.79
N MET A 154 4.26 13.89 1.53
CA MET A 154 5.23 14.40 2.49
C MET A 154 4.56 15.08 3.69
N THR A 155 5.27 15.09 4.82
CA THR A 155 4.73 15.63 6.07
C THR A 155 4.79 17.15 6.19
N GLY A 156 5.63 17.81 5.37
CA GLY A 156 5.78 19.26 5.32
C GLY A 156 6.57 19.71 4.08
N ASP A 157 6.98 20.96 4.09
CA ASP A 157 7.85 21.58 3.08
C ASP A 157 9.32 21.32 3.44
N HIS A 158 9.85 20.20 2.96
CA HIS A 158 11.20 19.74 3.28
C HIS A 158 12.23 20.37 2.34
N THR A 159 13.44 20.61 2.83
CA THR A 159 14.58 20.90 1.96
C THR A 159 14.83 19.73 1.02
N ALA A 160 14.74 19.97 -0.28
CA ALA A 160 14.91 18.96 -1.32
C ALA A 160 16.17 19.23 -2.14
N PHE A 161 16.89 18.16 -2.48
CA PHE A 161 17.99 18.17 -3.44
C PHE A 161 17.51 17.42 -4.68
N TRP A 162 17.24 18.14 -5.77
CA TRP A 162 16.57 17.59 -6.96
C TRP A 162 17.15 18.17 -8.25
N ILE A 163 16.95 17.42 -9.34
CA ILE A 163 17.17 17.86 -10.72
C ILE A 163 15.83 17.80 -11.47
N PRO A 164 15.64 18.56 -12.55
CA PRO A 164 14.41 18.49 -13.35
C PRO A 164 14.15 17.07 -13.87
N GLY A 165 12.89 16.66 -13.88
CA GLY A 165 12.49 15.41 -14.53
C GLY A 165 12.55 15.58 -16.05
N ASP A 166 13.25 14.68 -16.72
CA ASP A 166 13.48 14.69 -18.17
C ASP A 166 13.22 13.29 -18.74
N TYR A 167 12.68 13.23 -19.95
CA TYR A 167 12.44 11.98 -20.69
C TYR A 167 13.60 11.65 -21.65
N ASP A 168 14.43 12.64 -21.99
CA ASP A 168 15.36 12.59 -23.12
C ASP A 168 16.85 12.47 -22.71
N THR A 169 17.15 12.31 -21.42
CA THR A 169 18.52 12.12 -20.90
C THR A 169 18.93 10.66 -20.75
#